data_AF-A0A817VT08-F1
#
_entry.id   AF-A0A817VT08-F1
#
_cell.length_a   1.000
_cell.length_b   1.000
_cell.length_c   1.000
_cell.angle_alpha   90.00
_cell.angle_beta   90.00
_cell.angle_gamma   90.00
#
_symmetry.space_group_name_H-M   'P 1'
#
loop_
_entity.id
_entity.type
_entity.pdbx_description
1 polymer ?
#
loop_
_entity_poly.entity_id
_entity_poly.type
_entity_poly.pdbx_seq_one_letter_code
_entity_poly.pdbx_strand_id
1 'polypeptide(L)'
;MATQQITINNLTQTIEAIQSSLKEQAVKQLHSKRINQLLDSTPFTGSASQEVSDWIDDSSNKCDQVQLDDAQRLSVVIDLLKGNDKLWYDTYKDTIHDWVTLKNKLTTYFKLVTGTDHFQLERKLYNRRRQTNELAIDYCHNVLRLCSKVNKYMDG
;
A
#
# COMPACT_ATOMS: atom_id res chain seq x y z
N MET A 1 -31.51 -39.61 34.63
CA MET A 1 -30.88 -38.29 34.86
C MET A 1 -29.50 -38.16 34.22
N ALA A 2 -28.58 -39.13 34.37
CA ALA A 2 -27.23 -39.05 33.77
C ALA A 2 -27.20 -38.89 32.24
N THR A 3 -28.05 -39.61 31.50
CA THR A 3 -28.09 -39.59 30.03
C THR A 3 -28.57 -38.25 29.45
N GLN A 4 -29.51 -37.58 30.12
CA GLN A 4 -29.95 -36.24 29.76
C GLN A 4 -28.84 -35.21 29.96
N GLN A 5 -28.10 -35.30 31.07
CA GLN A 5 -26.98 -34.39 31.34
C GLN A 5 -25.84 -34.56 30.32
N ILE A 6 -25.52 -35.79 29.92
CA ILE A 6 -24.53 -36.06 28.85
C ILE A 6 -24.99 -35.45 27.52
N THR A 7 -26.27 -35.60 27.19
CA THR A 7 -26.84 -35.04 25.95
C THR A 7 -26.77 -33.51 25.96
N ILE A 8 -27.12 -32.86 27.08
CA ILE A 8 -27.02 -31.41 27.24
C ILE A 8 -25.58 -30.95 27.08
N ASN A 9 -24.61 -31.61 27.73
CA ASN A 9 -23.20 -31.22 27.64
C ASN A 9 -22.67 -31.31 26.19
N ASN A 10 -23.04 -32.36 25.45
CA ASN A 10 -22.64 -32.52 24.05
C ASN A 10 -23.26 -31.44 23.15
N LEU A 11 -24.52 -31.08 23.40
CA LEU A 11 -25.19 -30.00 22.67
C LEU A 11 -24.52 -28.64 22.95
N THR A 12 -24.17 -28.36 24.21
CA THR A 12 -23.45 -27.14 24.58
C THR A 12 -22.10 -27.04 23.87
N GLN A 13 -21.30 -28.11 23.88
CA GLN A 13 -20.02 -28.14 23.16
C GLN A 13 -20.19 -27.93 21.65
N THR A 14 -21.23 -28.51 21.07
CA THR A 14 -21.52 -28.35 19.63
C THR A 14 -21.88 -26.91 19.31
N ILE A 15 -22.70 -26.25 20.15
CA ILE A 15 -23.08 -24.84 19.98
C ILE A 15 -21.84 -23.94 20.09
N GLU A 16 -20.96 -24.17 21.06
CA GLU A 16 -19.72 -23.41 21.23
C GLU A 16 -18.79 -23.56 20.01
N ALA A 17 -18.65 -24.77 19.48
CA ALA A 17 -17.86 -25.03 18.27
C ALA A 17 -18.42 -24.29 17.06
N ILE A 18 -19.75 -24.32 16.86
CA ILE A 18 -20.43 -23.60 15.77
C ILE A 18 -20.23 -22.09 15.92
N GLN A 19 -20.38 -21.55 17.14
CA GLN A 19 -20.15 -20.12 17.40
C GLN A 19 -18.70 -19.70 17.13
N SER A 20 -17.72 -20.52 17.51
CA SER A 20 -16.31 -20.27 17.23
C SER A 20 -16.04 -20.23 15.72
N SER A 21 -16.55 -21.23 14.99
CA SER A 21 -16.39 -21.32 13.53
C SER A 21 -17.04 -20.13 12.80
N LEU A 22 -18.24 -19.73 13.22
CA LEU A 22 -18.93 -18.54 12.67
C LEU A 22 -18.13 -17.26 12.89
N LYS A 23 -17.54 -17.07 14.07
CA LYS A 23 -16.68 -15.91 14.36
C LYS A 23 -15.45 -15.91 13.45
N GLU A 24 -14.79 -17.06 13.30
CA GLU A 24 -13.62 -17.19 12.43
C GLU A 24 -13.97 -16.87 10.96
N GLN A 25 -15.10 -17.37 10.47
CA GLN A 25 -15.57 -17.10 9.12
C GLN A 25 -15.90 -15.62 8.89
N ALA A 26 -16.53 -14.96 9.87
CA ALA A 26 -16.82 -13.52 9.80
C ALA A 26 -15.54 -12.68 9.74
N VAL A 27 -14.50 -13.05 10.51
CA VAL A 27 -13.19 -12.38 10.46
C VAL A 27 -12.55 -12.54 9.09
N LYS A 28 -12.55 -13.74 8.52
CA LYS A 28 -12.01 -14.00 7.17
C LYS A 28 -12.74 -13.19 6.09
N GLN A 29 -14.07 -13.08 6.18
CA GLN A 29 -14.86 -12.26 5.25
C GLN A 29 -14.58 -10.76 5.39
N LEU A 30 -14.39 -10.28 6.62
CA LEU A 30 -14.03 -8.88 6.84
C LEU A 30 -12.63 -8.57 6.29
N HIS A 31 -11.68 -9.49 6.50
CA HIS A 31 -10.32 -9.37 5.98
C HIS A 31 -10.29 -9.33 4.46
N SER A 32 -10.98 -10.25 3.78
CA SER A 32 -11.08 -10.24 2.32
C SER A 32 -11.76 -8.98 1.77
N LYS A 33 -12.80 -8.48 2.45
CA LYS A 33 -13.44 -7.21 2.08
C LYS A 33 -12.48 -6.04 2.15
N ARG A 34 -11.62 -5.97 3.18
CA ARG A 34 -10.61 -4.91 3.33
C ARG A 34 -9.56 -4.99 2.22
N ILE A 35 -9.13 -6.19 1.83
CA ILE A 35 -8.22 -6.37 0.69
C ILE A 35 -8.84 -5.86 -0.60
N ASN A 36 -10.11 -6.18 -0.87
CA ASN A 36 -10.80 -5.68 -2.06
C ASN A 36 -10.91 -4.15 -2.06
N GLN A 37 -11.19 -3.54 -0.90
CA GLN A 37 -11.18 -2.08 -0.76
C GLN A 37 -9.81 -1.45 -1.03
N LEU A 38 -8.71 -2.15 -0.71
CA LEU A 38 -7.37 -1.71 -1.08
C LEU A 38 -7.15 -1.74 -2.59
N LEU A 39 -7.65 -2.79 -3.26
CA LEU A 39 -7.58 -2.93 -4.73
C LEU A 39 -8.45 -1.90 -5.45
N ASP A 40 -9.55 -1.45 -4.83
CA ASP A 40 -10.40 -0.37 -5.32
C ASP A 40 -9.83 1.03 -5.04
N SER A 41 -8.75 1.12 -4.25
CA SER A 41 -8.10 2.41 -3.97
C SER A 41 -7.36 2.94 -5.20
N THR A 42 -7.18 4.27 -5.27
CA THR A 42 -6.70 4.97 -6.47
C THR A 42 -5.48 4.27 -7.10
N PRO A 43 -5.62 3.72 -8.33
CA PRO A 43 -4.53 3.02 -8.99
C PRO A 43 -3.37 3.98 -9.25
N PHE A 44 -2.16 3.44 -9.32
CA PHE A 44 -1.03 4.26 -9.73
C PHE A 44 -1.19 4.65 -11.19
N THR A 45 -1.13 5.96 -11.46
CA THR A 45 -1.30 6.50 -12.82
C THR A 45 0.01 6.97 -13.44
N GLY A 46 1.13 6.89 -12.70
CA GLY A 46 2.43 7.40 -13.16
C GLY A 46 2.44 8.89 -13.50
N SER A 47 1.42 9.65 -13.09
CA SER A 47 1.29 11.08 -13.42
C SER A 47 2.33 11.93 -12.67
N ALA A 48 2.79 13.02 -13.28
CA ALA A 48 3.82 13.93 -12.75
C ALA A 48 3.54 14.50 -11.34
N SER A 49 2.30 14.40 -10.86
CA SER A 49 1.89 14.82 -9.51
C SER A 49 2.13 13.76 -8.43
N GLN A 50 2.22 12.47 -8.77
CA GLN A 50 2.37 11.39 -7.79
C GLN A 50 3.77 10.79 -7.87
N GLU A 51 4.60 11.11 -6.89
CA GLU A 51 5.93 10.51 -6.79
C GLU A 51 5.81 9.02 -6.46
N VAL A 52 6.49 8.17 -7.22
CA VAL A 52 6.41 6.70 -7.06
C VAL A 52 6.72 6.27 -5.62
N SER A 53 7.68 6.93 -4.96
CA SER A 53 8.05 6.63 -3.57
C SER A 53 6.90 6.89 -2.62
N ASP A 54 6.18 8.01 -2.81
CA ASP A 54 5.03 8.35 -1.98
C ASP A 54 3.90 7.35 -2.19
N TRP A 55 3.70 6.88 -3.42
CA TRP A 55 2.71 5.87 -3.73
C TRP A 55 3.07 4.49 -3.17
N ILE A 56 4.34 4.07 -3.26
CA ILE A 56 4.83 2.81 -2.68
C ILE A 56 4.66 2.85 -1.16
N ASP A 57 5.04 3.96 -0.52
CA ASP A 57 4.93 4.10 0.94
C ASP A 57 3.47 4.12 1.40
N ASP A 58 2.58 4.84 0.69
CA ASP A 58 1.13 4.83 0.97
C ASP A 58 0.53 3.42 0.78
N SER A 59 0.92 2.71 -0.28
CA SER A 59 0.47 1.35 -0.55
C SER A 59 0.99 0.37 0.52
N SER A 60 2.22 0.54 0.99
CA SER A 60 2.78 -0.25 2.08
C SER A 60 2.01 -0.02 3.38
N ASN A 61 1.77 1.24 3.75
CA ASN A 61 1.02 1.59 4.97
C ASN A 61 -0.40 1.02 4.94
N LYS A 62 -1.05 1.05 3.78
CA LYS A 62 -2.36 0.43 3.55
C LYS A 62 -2.31 -1.10 3.73
N CYS A 63 -1.28 -1.77 3.23
CA CYS A 63 -1.08 -3.20 3.44
C CYS A 63 -0.84 -3.54 4.92
N ASP A 64 -0.07 -2.70 5.63
CA ASP A 64 0.20 -2.87 7.07
C ASP A 64 -1.08 -2.74 7.91
N GLN A 65 -1.98 -1.81 7.55
CA GLN A 65 -3.29 -1.65 8.21
C GLN A 65 -4.19 -2.89 8.07
N VAL A 66 -4.00 -3.68 7.00
CA VAL A 66 -4.73 -4.93 6.74
C VAL A 66 -3.93 -6.16 7.17
N GLN A 67 -2.75 -5.96 7.78
CA GLN A 67 -1.85 -7.02 8.25
C GLN A 67 -1.50 -8.03 7.15
N LEU A 68 -1.26 -7.53 5.94
CA LEU A 68 -0.82 -8.37 4.83
C LEU A 68 0.63 -8.80 5.04
N ASP A 69 0.89 -10.08 4.83
CA ASP A 69 2.25 -10.59 4.74
C ASP A 69 2.95 -10.06 3.47
N ASP A 70 4.27 -10.26 3.38
CA ASP A 70 5.05 -9.74 2.26
C ASP A 70 4.64 -10.31 0.90
N ALA A 71 4.14 -11.55 0.84
CA ALA A 71 3.70 -12.18 -0.40
C ALA A 71 2.34 -11.61 -0.86
N GLN A 72 1.41 -11.42 0.07
CA GLN A 72 0.12 -10.79 -0.14
C GLN A 72 0.28 -9.33 -0.55
N ARG A 73 1.16 -8.59 0.13
CA ARG A 73 1.51 -7.20 -0.20
C ARG A 73 2.06 -7.10 -1.61
N LEU A 74 3.00 -7.98 -1.96
CA LEU A 74 3.57 -8.03 -3.30
C LEU A 74 2.47 -8.22 -4.35
N SER A 75 1.58 -9.20 -4.16
CA SER A 75 0.45 -9.46 -5.07
C SER A 75 -0.46 -8.24 -5.22
N VAL A 76 -0.89 -7.65 -4.10
CA VAL A 76 -1.80 -6.49 -4.10
C VAL A 76 -1.20 -5.31 -4.85
N VAL A 77 0.08 -5.00 -4.61
CA VAL A 77 0.73 -3.85 -5.26
C VAL A 77 0.92 -4.10 -6.76
N ILE A 78 1.23 -5.35 -7.17
CA ILE A 78 1.29 -5.73 -8.58
C ILE A 78 -0.08 -5.58 -9.27
N ASP A 79 -1.17 -5.87 -8.57
CA ASP A 79 -2.54 -5.74 -9.10
C ASP A 79 -2.99 -4.27 -9.25
N LEU A 80 -2.40 -3.38 -8.45
CA LEU A 80 -2.59 -1.92 -8.54
C LEU A 80 -1.82 -1.28 -9.71
N LEU A 81 -0.82 -1.96 -10.28
CA LEU A 81 -0.14 -1.49 -11.49
C LEU A 81 -1.06 -1.60 -12.70
N LYS A 82 -1.18 -0.53 -13.48
CA LYS A 82 -2.00 -0.47 -14.69
C LYS A 82 -1.19 0.07 -15.88
N GLY A 83 -1.65 -0.22 -17.10
CA GLY A 83 -1.05 0.33 -18.33
C GLY A 83 0.44 -0.01 -18.49
N ASN A 84 1.26 1.00 -18.75
CA ASN A 84 2.70 0.85 -19.00
C ASN A 84 3.47 0.23 -17.82
N ASP A 85 3.00 0.46 -16.60
CA ASP A 85 3.66 -0.01 -15.38
C ASP A 85 3.46 -1.52 -15.20
N LYS A 86 2.30 -2.01 -15.63
CA LYS A 86 2.02 -3.45 -15.69
C LYS A 86 2.87 -4.13 -16.75
N LEU A 87 3.02 -3.52 -17.92
CA LEU A 87 3.89 -4.03 -18.99
C LEU A 87 5.37 -4.09 -18.56
N TRP A 88 5.82 -3.06 -17.83
CA TRP A 88 7.14 -3.06 -17.20
C TRP A 88 7.28 -4.23 -16.23
N TYR A 89 6.31 -4.42 -15.33
CA TYR A 89 6.34 -5.54 -14.39
C TYR A 89 6.42 -6.88 -15.11
N ASP A 90 5.61 -7.10 -16.15
CA ASP A 90 5.59 -8.35 -16.91
C ASP A 90 6.94 -8.69 -17.54
N THR A 91 7.76 -7.67 -17.86
CA THR A 91 9.12 -7.82 -18.39
C THR A 91 10.13 -8.27 -17.32
N TYR A 92 9.91 -7.90 -16.06
CA TYR A 92 10.84 -8.16 -14.96
C TYR A 92 10.32 -9.14 -13.91
N LYS A 93 9.13 -9.70 -14.09
CA LYS A 93 8.44 -10.57 -13.12
C LYS A 93 9.30 -11.74 -12.63
N ASP A 94 10.12 -12.31 -13.52
CA ASP A 94 11.00 -13.44 -13.20
C ASP A 94 12.18 -13.05 -12.28
N THR A 95 12.39 -11.76 -12.07
CA THR A 95 13.45 -11.21 -11.20
C THR A 95 12.91 -10.57 -9.93
N ILE A 96 11.58 -10.56 -9.74
CA ILE A 96 10.92 -9.91 -8.60
C ILE A 96 10.25 -11.01 -7.77
N HIS A 97 10.90 -11.39 -6.66
CA HIS A 97 10.41 -12.46 -5.78
C HIS A 97 9.98 -11.97 -4.40
N ASP A 98 10.29 -10.71 -4.08
CA ASP A 98 10.04 -10.14 -2.77
C ASP A 98 9.70 -8.64 -2.88
N TRP A 99 9.14 -8.11 -1.80
CA TRP A 99 8.71 -6.73 -1.70
C TRP A 99 9.85 -5.72 -1.87
N VAL A 100 11.03 -6.03 -1.33
CA VAL A 100 12.20 -5.14 -1.36
C VAL A 100 12.70 -4.99 -2.81
N THR A 101 12.78 -6.10 -3.52
CA THR A 101 13.18 -6.15 -4.93
C THR A 101 12.19 -5.40 -5.82
N LEU A 102 10.88 -5.56 -5.59
CA LEU A 102 9.87 -4.77 -6.30
C LEU A 102 10.05 -3.28 -6.03
N LYS A 103 10.12 -2.87 -4.75
CA LYS A 103 10.27 -1.46 -4.35
C LYS A 103 11.47 -0.81 -5.00
N ASN A 104 12.63 -1.47 -4.98
CA ASN A 104 13.86 -0.98 -5.57
C ASN A 104 13.75 -0.84 -7.09
N LYS A 105 13.30 -1.89 -7.79
CA LYS A 105 13.18 -1.88 -9.25
C LYS A 105 12.15 -0.87 -9.74
N LEU A 106 11.00 -0.78 -9.07
CA LEU A 106 9.94 0.17 -9.42
C LEU A 106 10.41 1.62 -9.18
N THR A 107 11.09 1.87 -8.07
CA THR A 107 11.68 3.19 -7.79
C THR A 107 12.70 3.58 -8.86
N THR A 108 13.58 2.65 -9.27
CA THR A 108 14.57 2.90 -10.32
C THR A 108 13.92 3.14 -11.69
N TYR A 109 12.94 2.32 -12.08
CA TYR A 109 12.20 2.48 -13.33
C TYR A 109 11.56 3.87 -13.42
N PHE A 110 10.87 4.29 -12.36
CA PHE A 110 10.26 5.60 -12.33
C PHE A 110 11.26 6.74 -12.25
N LYS A 111 12.35 6.61 -11.48
CA LYS A 111 13.44 7.60 -11.51
C LYS A 111 13.99 7.81 -12.93
N LEU A 112 14.13 6.73 -13.71
CA LEU A 112 14.60 6.79 -15.09
C LEU A 112 13.56 7.45 -16.02
N VAL A 113 12.28 7.11 -15.85
CA VAL A 113 11.18 7.62 -16.70
C VAL A 113 10.82 9.07 -16.39
N THR A 114 10.73 9.45 -15.12
CA THR A 114 10.37 10.81 -14.70
C THR A 114 11.57 11.74 -14.63
N GLY A 115 12.79 11.20 -14.72
CA GLY A 115 14.02 11.97 -14.63
C GLY A 115 14.09 12.80 -13.36
N THR A 116 13.59 12.28 -12.22
CA THR A 116 13.62 12.97 -10.92
C THR A 116 15.07 13.01 -10.42
N ASP A 117 15.85 13.83 -11.12
CA ASP A 117 17.16 14.31 -10.74
C ASP A 117 16.97 15.21 -9.51
N HIS A 118 17.94 15.20 -8.61
CA HIS A 118 18.06 16.12 -7.49
C HIS A 118 17.75 17.57 -7.94
N PHE A 119 18.24 17.94 -9.11
CA PHE A 119 17.99 19.23 -9.75
C PHE A 119 16.49 19.54 -9.99
N GLN A 120 15.68 18.54 -10.35
CA GLN A 120 14.24 18.74 -10.53
C GLN A 120 13.51 18.98 -9.20
N LEU A 121 13.93 18.29 -8.14
CA LEU A 121 13.38 18.48 -6.79
C LEU A 121 13.75 19.87 -6.24
N GLU A 122 15.00 20.28 -6.40
CA GLU A 122 15.45 21.64 -6.05
C GLU A 122 14.68 22.69 -6.84
N ARG A 123 14.53 22.50 -8.16
CA ARG A 123 13.76 23.40 -9.01
C ARG A 123 12.28 23.45 -8.61
N LYS A 124 11.69 22.33 -8.22
CA LYS A 124 10.30 22.25 -7.73
C LYS A 124 10.13 22.99 -6.40
N LEU A 125 11.07 22.82 -5.48
CA LEU A 125 11.11 23.54 -4.21
C LEU A 125 11.29 25.05 -4.43
N TYR A 126 12.25 25.45 -5.25
CA TYR A 126 12.53 26.86 -5.57
C TYR A 126 11.34 27.57 -6.19
N ASN A 127 10.65 26.89 -7.12
CA ASN A 127 9.48 27.44 -7.82
C ASN A 127 8.17 27.27 -7.05
N ARG A 128 8.18 26.63 -5.89
CA ARG A 128 6.96 26.43 -5.12
C ARG A 128 6.45 27.77 -4.62
N ARG A 129 5.24 28.13 -5.03
CA ARG A 129 4.50 29.31 -4.57
C ARG A 129 3.14 28.84 -4.08
N ARG A 130 2.63 29.44 -3.00
CA ARG A 130 1.29 29.13 -2.49
C ARG A 130 0.25 29.48 -3.56
N GLN A 131 -0.64 28.55 -3.86
CA GLN A 131 -1.73 28.81 -4.81
C GLN A 131 -2.84 29.64 -4.16
N THR A 132 -3.62 30.37 -4.96
CA THR A 132 -4.68 31.26 -4.46
C THR A 132 -5.75 30.52 -3.63
N ASN A 133 -5.99 29.24 -3.94
CA ASN A 133 -6.99 28.41 -3.28
C ASN A 133 -6.39 27.41 -2.27
N GLU A 134 -5.11 27.57 -1.92
CA GLU A 134 -4.42 26.65 -1.02
C GLU A 134 -4.37 27.21 0.40
N LEU A 135 -4.73 26.38 1.39
CA LEU A 135 -4.60 26.75 2.80
C LEU A 135 -3.12 26.94 3.15
N ALA A 136 -2.83 27.94 3.99
CA ALA A 136 -1.45 28.24 4.40
C ALA A 136 -0.75 27.04 5.05
N ILE A 137 -1.49 26.23 5.81
CA ILE A 137 -0.95 25.05 6.49
C ILE A 137 -0.56 23.94 5.50
N ASP A 138 -1.39 23.69 4.49
CA ASP A 138 -1.12 22.68 3.46
C ASP A 138 0.11 23.06 2.62
N TYR A 139 0.23 24.36 2.32
CA TYR A 139 1.42 24.91 1.68
C TYR A 139 2.69 24.65 2.51
N CYS A 140 2.67 24.99 3.79
CA CYS A 140 3.81 24.78 4.68
C CYS A 140 4.20 23.30 4.78
N HIS A 141 3.22 22.40 4.94
CA HIS A 141 3.48 20.96 4.96
C HIS A 141 4.07 20.46 3.63
N ASN A 142 3.58 20.96 2.50
CA ASN A 142 4.09 20.60 1.18
C ASN A 142 5.54 21.05 0.99
N VAL A 143 5.87 22.29 1.39
CA VAL A 143 7.24 22.82 1.34
C VAL A 143 8.17 22.03 2.25
N LEU A 144 7.78 21.74 3.49
CA LEU A 144 8.58 20.92 4.42
C LEU A 144 8.84 19.51 3.87
N ARG A 145 7.83 18.90 3.23
CA ARG A 145 7.98 17.61 2.56
C ARG A 145 8.99 17.67 1.42
N LEU A 146 8.96 18.72 0.59
CA LEU A 146 9.93 18.93 -0.48
C LEU A 146 11.36 19.15 0.08
N CYS A 147 11.51 19.94 1.14
CA CYS A 147 12.81 20.14 1.80
C CYS A 147 13.39 18.81 2.33
N SER A 148 12.57 17.99 3.00
CA SER A 148 13.00 16.68 3.49
C SER A 148 13.47 15.76 2.36
N LYS A 149 12.80 15.81 1.20
CA LYS A 149 13.20 15.03 0.03
C LYS A 149 14.52 15.49 -0.55
N VAL A 150 14.74 16.80 -0.70
CA VAL A 150 16.02 17.34 -1.17
C VAL A 150 17.15 16.97 -0.21
N ASN A 151 16.95 17.10 1.11
CA ASN A 151 17.99 16.80 2.10
C ASN A 151 18.44 15.33 2.07
N LYS A 152 17.51 14.39 1.83
CA LYS A 152 17.83 12.96 1.69
C LYS A 152 18.76 12.63 0.52
N TYR A 153 18.90 13.53 -0.46
CA TYR A 153 19.85 13.39 -1.57
C TYR A 153 21.20 14.08 -1.30
N MET A 154 21.28 14.96 -0.29
CA MET A 154 22.51 15.64 0.12
C MET A 154 23.30 14.86 1.18
N ASP A 155 22.63 14.02 1.98
CA ASP A 155 23.23 13.24 3.07
C ASP A 155 23.73 11.84 2.66
N GLY A 156 23.73 11.51 1.36
CA GLY A 156 24.21 10.22 0.81
C GLY A 156 25.36 10.41 -0.17
#